data_AF-A0A6P8Z0Q0-F1
#
_entry.id   AF-A0A6P8Z0Q0-F1
#
_cell.length_a   1.000
_cell.length_b   1.000
_cell.length_c   1.000
_cell.angle_alpha   90.00
_cell.angle_beta   90.00
_cell.angle_gamma   90.00
#
_symmetry.space_group_name_H-M   'P 1'
#
loop_
_entity.id
_entity.type
_entity.pdbx_description
1 polymer ?
#
loop_
_entity_poly.entity_id
_entity_poly.type
_entity_poly.pdbx_seq_one_letter_code
_entity_poly.pdbx_strand_id
1 'polypeptide(L)'
;MAAQEDDDALHWLRSLCEEGRFVPTDCDSDTPAGPPDGFDSAKFARGQRVAMDNIFSLAYAELVSMLMMFAFEDQTVALLSTGKSDTPSKAYFRYLSTMRRVRSWYEGDIWDPKSAACKNIKSVRGMHDLVARRLAADPTSATCPSGLSLHVRASCPLGPADGASAWAAVDSEEPPVLNQRAMAVTQVAFVGLFILAPGCFGAHCVTEDDLEALVYVWWVLGGALGVQDRYNACGGWKENIQEKKTLAQNNKIKLRTNPEIKSYTKNKHIEN
;
A
#
# COMPACT_ATOMS: atom_id res chain seq x y z
N MET A 1 0.13 -17.51 -17.31
CA MET A 1 0.21 -17.68 -15.85
C MET A 1 1.69 -17.79 -15.45
N ALA A 2 2.05 -18.01 -14.19
CA ALA A 2 3.41 -17.98 -13.62
C ALA A 2 4.41 -17.10 -14.41
N ALA A 3 5.17 -17.66 -15.35
CA ALA A 3 6.16 -16.92 -16.14
C ALA A 3 5.63 -15.70 -16.95
N GLN A 4 4.32 -15.57 -17.19
CA GLN A 4 3.70 -14.33 -17.70
C GLN A 4 3.36 -13.37 -16.56
N GLU A 5 2.83 -13.87 -15.45
CA GLU A 5 2.47 -13.08 -14.26
C GLU A 5 3.75 -12.45 -13.64
N ASP A 6 4.86 -13.17 -13.69
CA ASP A 6 6.20 -12.70 -13.32
C ASP A 6 6.71 -11.58 -14.26
N ASP A 7 6.53 -11.70 -15.58
CA ASP A 7 6.98 -10.68 -16.55
C ASP A 7 6.09 -9.43 -16.51
N ASP A 8 4.77 -9.60 -16.36
CA ASP A 8 3.82 -8.51 -16.15
C ASP A 8 4.15 -7.72 -14.87
N ALA A 9 4.49 -8.42 -13.77
CA ALA A 9 4.92 -7.80 -12.52
C ALA A 9 6.28 -7.08 -12.64
N LEU A 10 7.25 -7.67 -13.36
CA LEU A 10 8.55 -7.04 -13.63
C LEU A 10 8.44 -5.84 -14.58
N HIS A 11 7.47 -5.84 -15.50
CA HIS A 11 7.14 -4.71 -16.36
C HIS A 11 6.48 -3.58 -15.55
N TRP A 12 5.53 -3.91 -14.68
CA TRP A 12 4.90 -2.95 -13.77
C TRP A 12 5.93 -2.27 -12.84
N LEU A 13 6.84 -3.06 -12.24
CA LEU A 13 7.92 -2.54 -11.39
C LEU A 13 8.86 -1.58 -12.15
N ARG A 14 9.18 -1.88 -13.42
CA ARG A 14 9.96 -0.99 -14.28
C ARG A 14 9.23 0.32 -14.56
N SER A 15 7.98 0.27 -15.06
CA SER A 15 7.15 1.46 -15.29
C SER A 15 7.00 2.32 -14.02
N LEU A 16 6.82 1.71 -12.84
CA LEU A 16 6.77 2.44 -11.57
C LEU A 16 8.10 3.14 -11.22
N CYS A 17 9.24 2.51 -11.50
CA CYS A 17 10.56 3.07 -11.19
C CYS A 17 11.04 4.11 -12.21
N GLU A 18 10.70 3.92 -13.48
CA GLU A 18 11.17 4.69 -14.63
C GLU A 18 10.20 5.84 -14.99
N GLU A 19 8.88 5.61 -15.03
CA GLU A 19 7.87 6.66 -15.28
C GLU A 19 7.28 7.20 -13.96
N GLY A 20 6.83 6.30 -13.08
CA GLY A 20 6.07 6.63 -11.86
C GLY A 20 6.83 7.50 -10.86
N ARG A 21 8.16 7.60 -11.00
CA ARG A 21 9.02 8.53 -10.26
C ARG A 21 8.84 9.99 -10.68
N PHE A 22 8.57 10.26 -11.96
CA PHE A 22 8.47 11.61 -12.50
C PHE A 22 7.02 12.12 -12.57
N VAL A 23 6.03 11.23 -12.57
CA VAL A 23 4.62 11.61 -12.47
C VAL A 23 4.29 12.08 -11.04
N PRO A 24 3.84 13.33 -10.82
CA PRO A 24 3.41 13.80 -9.50
C PRO A 24 2.25 12.98 -8.92
N THR A 25 2.02 13.11 -7.61
CA THR A 25 0.71 12.76 -7.04
C THR A 25 -0.41 13.55 -7.73
N ASP A 26 -1.59 12.95 -7.86
CA ASP A 26 -2.72 13.60 -8.57
C ASP A 26 -3.36 14.70 -7.69
N CYS A 27 -2.69 15.85 -7.65
CA CYS A 27 -2.98 16.96 -6.74
C CYS A 27 -4.06 17.92 -7.27
N ASP A 28 -4.48 17.78 -8.53
CA ASP A 28 -5.44 18.67 -9.19
C ASP A 28 -6.78 17.99 -9.53
N SER A 29 -6.88 16.65 -9.43
CA SER A 29 -8.19 15.97 -9.41
C SER A 29 -8.79 15.91 -8.00
N ASP A 30 -10.10 16.15 -7.92
CA ASP A 30 -10.87 15.98 -6.68
C ASP A 30 -10.78 14.54 -6.14
N THR A 31 -10.94 14.38 -4.83
CA THR A 31 -11.15 13.02 -4.26
C THR A 31 -12.43 12.43 -4.86
N PRO A 32 -12.39 11.22 -5.48
CA PRO A 32 -13.52 10.64 -6.20
C PRO A 32 -14.85 10.76 -5.47
N ALA A 33 -15.83 11.40 -6.12
CA ALA A 33 -17.11 11.76 -5.53
C ALA A 33 -18.00 10.55 -5.18
N GLY A 34 -17.67 9.37 -5.72
CA GLY A 34 -18.31 8.09 -5.45
C GLY A 34 -17.35 6.92 -5.69
N PRO A 35 -17.81 5.67 -5.49
CA PRO A 35 -17.02 4.47 -5.73
C PRO A 35 -16.68 4.29 -7.23
N PRO A 36 -15.59 3.57 -7.56
CA PRO A 36 -15.19 3.31 -8.94
C PRO A 36 -16.18 2.39 -9.68
N ASP A 37 -16.14 2.42 -11.01
CA ASP A 37 -16.95 1.53 -11.84
C ASP A 37 -16.68 0.05 -11.51
N GLY A 38 -17.77 -0.72 -11.36
CA GLY A 38 -17.71 -2.14 -10.98
C GLY A 38 -17.37 -2.39 -9.50
N PHE A 39 -17.49 -1.38 -8.61
CA PHE A 39 -17.20 -1.53 -7.18
C PHE A 39 -17.98 -2.65 -6.49
N ASP A 40 -17.24 -3.57 -5.88
CA ASP A 40 -17.76 -4.69 -5.08
C ASP A 40 -17.79 -4.29 -3.60
N SER A 41 -18.94 -3.77 -3.17
CA SER A 41 -19.16 -3.34 -1.79
C SER A 41 -19.06 -4.49 -0.77
N ALA A 42 -19.32 -5.74 -1.19
CA ALA A 42 -19.18 -6.91 -0.32
C ALA A 42 -17.71 -7.29 -0.13
N LYS A 43 -16.89 -7.26 -1.18
CA LYS A 43 -15.44 -7.49 -1.07
C LYS A 43 -14.76 -6.36 -0.29
N PHE A 44 -15.16 -5.11 -0.49
CA PHE A 44 -14.67 -3.98 0.31
C PHE A 44 -15.03 -4.14 1.80
N ALA A 45 -16.29 -4.40 2.13
CA ALA A 45 -16.73 -4.60 3.52
C ALA A 45 -16.08 -5.84 4.18
N ARG A 46 -15.73 -6.88 3.40
CA ARG A 46 -14.93 -8.02 3.88
C ARG A 46 -13.50 -7.57 4.24
N GLY A 47 -12.81 -6.85 3.35
CA GLY A 47 -11.45 -6.36 3.61
C GLY A 47 -11.37 -5.40 4.80
N GLN A 48 -12.36 -4.52 4.95
CA GLN A 48 -12.48 -3.62 6.10
C GLN A 48 -12.60 -4.40 7.42
N ARG A 49 -13.40 -5.49 7.42
CA ARG A 49 -13.52 -6.39 8.57
C ARG A 49 -12.21 -7.12 8.87
N VAL A 50 -11.55 -7.67 7.86
CA VAL A 50 -10.25 -8.35 8.00
C VAL A 50 -9.20 -7.43 8.62
N ALA A 51 -9.14 -6.17 8.20
CA ALA A 51 -8.25 -5.16 8.78
C ALA A 51 -8.58 -4.85 10.25
N MET A 52 -9.87 -4.77 10.62
CA MET A 52 -10.29 -4.49 12.00
C MET A 52 -10.10 -5.69 12.94
N ASP A 53 -10.43 -6.90 12.48
CA ASP A 53 -10.31 -8.13 13.27
C ASP A 53 -8.82 -8.49 13.53
N ASN A 54 -7.90 -8.06 12.64
CA ASN A 54 -6.46 -8.28 12.74
C ASN A 54 -5.66 -7.00 13.03
N ILE A 55 -6.29 -5.93 13.54
CA ILE A 55 -5.73 -4.56 13.55
C ILE A 55 -4.36 -4.44 14.26
N PHE A 56 -4.09 -5.25 15.28
CA PHE A 56 -2.79 -5.26 15.97
C PHE A 56 -1.69 -5.95 15.15
N SER A 57 -2.03 -7.05 14.46
CA SER A 57 -1.11 -7.74 13.54
C SER A 57 -0.78 -6.86 12.33
N LEU A 58 -1.80 -6.19 11.78
CA LEU A 58 -1.63 -5.23 10.69
C LEU A 58 -0.77 -4.03 11.13
N ALA A 59 -1.06 -3.41 12.27
CA ALA A 59 -0.26 -2.30 12.80
C ALA A 59 1.19 -2.70 13.15
N TYR A 60 1.46 -3.97 13.48
CA TYR A 60 2.83 -4.47 13.67
C TYR A 60 3.54 -4.67 12.32
N ALA A 61 2.86 -5.17 11.29
CA ALA A 61 3.38 -5.20 9.92
C ALA A 61 3.67 -3.79 9.37
N GLU A 62 2.73 -2.85 9.54
CA GLU A 62 2.90 -1.42 9.22
C GLU A 62 4.15 -0.83 9.89
N LEU A 63 4.38 -1.13 11.18
CA LEU A 63 5.55 -0.66 11.93
C LEU A 63 6.88 -1.19 11.36
N VAL A 64 6.95 -2.48 11.03
CA VAL A 64 8.15 -3.09 10.43
C VAL A 64 8.42 -2.51 9.04
N SER A 65 7.39 -2.41 8.19
CA SER A 65 7.49 -1.78 6.87
C SER A 65 7.91 -0.31 6.94
N MET A 66 7.37 0.46 7.89
CA MET A 66 7.70 1.88 8.06
C MET A 66 9.15 2.08 8.51
N LEU A 67 9.71 1.16 9.31
CA LEU A 67 11.13 1.18 9.64
C LEU A 67 12.01 0.92 8.39
N MET A 68 11.56 0.07 7.47
CA MET A 68 12.21 -0.15 6.17
C MET A 68 12.08 1.06 5.24
N MET A 69 10.95 1.80 5.30
CA MET A 69 10.74 3.01 4.48
C MET A 69 11.76 4.12 4.73
N PHE A 70 12.40 4.18 5.91
CA PHE A 70 13.46 5.15 6.18
C PHE A 70 14.77 4.89 5.41
N ALA A 71 14.88 3.77 4.69
CA ALA A 71 15.95 3.53 3.72
C ALA A 71 15.71 4.23 2.37
N PHE A 72 14.53 4.81 2.14
CA PHE A 72 14.17 5.52 0.92
C PHE A 72 14.21 7.04 1.13
N GLU A 73 14.96 7.73 0.26
CA GLU A 73 15.23 9.16 0.41
C GLU A 73 13.99 10.03 0.16
N ASP A 74 13.21 9.72 -0.88
CA ASP A 74 11.97 10.44 -1.23
C ASP A 74 10.93 10.40 -0.09
N GLN A 75 10.68 9.22 0.48
CA GLN A 75 9.82 9.04 1.65
C GLN A 75 10.27 9.88 2.85
N THR A 76 11.58 9.88 3.11
CA THR A 76 12.11 10.48 4.34
C THR A 76 12.22 12.01 4.22
N VAL A 77 12.55 12.54 3.03
CA VAL A 77 12.49 13.99 2.74
C VAL A 77 11.07 14.53 2.92
N ALA A 78 10.05 13.82 2.39
CA ALA A 78 8.65 14.20 2.58
C ALA A 78 8.26 14.27 4.06
N LEU A 79 8.76 13.35 4.91
CA LEU A 79 8.51 13.35 6.35
C LEU A 79 9.27 14.43 7.12
N LEU A 80 10.56 14.65 6.79
CA LEU A 80 11.43 15.62 7.47
C LEU A 80 10.99 17.07 7.23
N SER A 81 10.67 17.43 5.98
CA SER A 81 10.25 18.78 5.58
C SER A 81 9.01 19.30 6.34
N THR A 82 8.21 18.42 6.94
CA THR A 82 7.05 18.79 7.77
C THR A 82 7.39 19.43 9.11
N GLY A 83 8.56 19.16 9.70
CA GLY A 83 8.91 19.57 11.06
C GLY A 83 8.04 18.95 12.18
N LYS A 84 7.41 17.80 11.90
CA LYS A 84 6.47 17.08 12.80
C LYS A 84 7.02 15.74 13.35
N SER A 85 8.32 15.51 13.22
CA SER A 85 8.97 14.22 13.55
C SER A 85 10.32 14.36 14.27
N ASP A 86 10.80 15.58 14.48
CA ASP A 86 12.13 15.95 15.04
C ASP A 86 12.25 15.74 16.56
N THR A 87 11.15 15.46 17.26
CA THR A 87 11.17 15.06 18.68
C THR A 87 10.30 13.83 18.92
N PRO A 88 10.59 12.99 19.95
CA PRO A 88 9.76 11.83 20.26
C PRO A 88 8.29 12.16 20.52
N SER A 89 8.00 13.31 21.15
CA SER A 89 6.63 13.74 21.42
C SER A 89 5.88 14.17 20.16
N LYS A 90 6.53 14.95 19.27
CA LYS A 90 5.97 15.30 17.95
C LYS A 90 5.70 14.03 17.12
N ALA A 91 6.68 13.13 17.06
CA ALA A 91 6.59 11.90 16.31
C ALA A 91 5.45 10.99 16.83
N TYR A 92 5.30 10.86 18.15
CA TYR A 92 4.19 10.14 18.78
C TYR A 92 2.83 10.69 18.33
N PHE A 93 2.60 12.01 18.45
CA PHE A 93 1.32 12.61 18.06
C PHE A 93 1.05 12.54 16.54
N ARG A 94 2.10 12.69 15.71
CA ARG A 94 2.01 12.51 14.25
C ARG A 94 1.53 11.10 13.90
N TYR A 95 2.23 10.08 14.36
CA TYR A 95 1.94 8.69 13.98
C TYR A 95 0.65 8.16 14.66
N LEU A 96 0.30 8.65 15.86
CA LEU A 96 -1.02 8.43 16.47
C LEU A 96 -2.16 9.05 15.64
N SER A 97 -1.93 10.21 15.00
CA SER A 97 -2.86 10.78 14.02
C SER A 97 -2.95 9.90 12.77
N THR A 98 -1.83 9.37 12.25
CA THR A 98 -1.84 8.43 11.12
C THR A 98 -2.68 7.19 11.44
N MET A 99 -2.40 6.49 12.55
CA MET A 99 -3.13 5.29 12.97
C MET A 99 -4.64 5.53 13.10
N ARG A 100 -5.05 6.68 13.67
CA ARG A 100 -6.47 7.06 13.78
C ARG A 100 -7.13 7.33 12.43
N ARG A 101 -6.39 7.87 11.45
CA ARG A 101 -6.89 8.14 10.10
C ARG A 101 -7.04 6.83 9.31
N VAL A 102 -6.01 5.99 9.29
CA VAL A 102 -6.02 4.68 8.62
C VAL A 102 -7.13 3.79 9.19
N ARG A 103 -7.20 3.65 10.52
CA ARG A 103 -8.28 2.89 11.18
C ARG A 103 -9.68 3.39 10.78
N SER A 104 -9.89 4.71 10.68
CA SER A 104 -11.20 5.25 10.28
C SER A 104 -11.63 4.83 8.87
N TRP A 105 -10.69 4.51 7.98
CA TRP A 105 -10.98 3.98 6.64
C TRP A 105 -11.44 2.52 6.65
N TYR A 106 -11.13 1.76 7.72
CA TYR A 106 -11.67 0.42 7.95
C TYR A 106 -13.00 0.46 8.73
N GLU A 107 -13.24 1.51 9.52
CA GLU A 107 -14.45 1.65 10.36
C GLU A 107 -15.64 2.33 9.65
N GLY A 108 -15.49 2.87 8.43
CA GLY A 108 -16.57 3.63 7.80
C GLY A 108 -16.45 3.83 6.29
N ASP A 109 -17.52 4.41 5.73
CA ASP A 109 -17.69 4.74 4.32
C ASP A 109 -16.83 5.97 3.93
N ILE A 110 -15.88 5.79 3.00
CA ILE A 110 -14.97 6.86 2.55
C ILE A 110 -15.62 7.90 1.62
N TRP A 111 -16.86 7.68 1.18
CA TRP A 111 -17.62 8.59 0.34
C TRP A 111 -18.66 9.40 1.13
N ASP A 112 -19.33 8.82 2.14
CA ASP A 112 -20.28 9.55 3.01
C ASP A 112 -19.65 10.82 3.61
N PRO A 113 -20.09 12.04 3.25
CA PRO A 113 -19.52 13.29 3.77
C PRO A 113 -19.67 13.47 5.30
N LYS A 114 -20.54 12.70 5.96
CA LYS A 114 -20.73 12.74 7.41
C LYS A 114 -19.73 11.85 8.16
N SER A 115 -19.20 10.80 7.53
CA SER A 115 -18.31 9.83 8.17
C SER A 115 -16.96 10.43 8.61
N ALA A 116 -16.29 9.75 9.53
CA ALA A 116 -14.89 10.06 9.85
C ALA A 116 -13.94 9.68 8.70
N ALA A 117 -14.24 8.59 7.98
CA ALA A 117 -13.43 8.03 6.91
C ALA A 117 -13.26 9.02 5.73
N CYS A 118 -14.37 9.55 5.22
CA CYS A 118 -14.41 10.53 4.12
C CYS A 118 -13.67 11.82 4.48
N LYS A 119 -13.87 12.33 5.69
CA LYS A 119 -13.16 13.51 6.20
C LYS A 119 -11.66 13.26 6.34
N ASN A 120 -11.27 12.10 6.86
CA ASN A 120 -9.87 11.74 7.06
C ASN A 120 -9.14 11.46 5.74
N ILE A 121 -9.76 10.80 4.76
CA ILE A 121 -9.11 10.49 3.48
C ILE A 121 -8.89 11.77 2.65
N LYS A 122 -9.92 12.64 2.54
CA LYS A 122 -9.81 13.97 1.92
C LYS A 122 -8.77 14.85 2.62
N SER A 123 -8.73 14.79 3.96
CA SER A 123 -7.71 15.50 4.74
C SER A 123 -6.30 14.93 4.58
N VAL A 124 -6.11 13.64 4.29
CA VAL A 124 -4.78 13.07 4.01
C VAL A 124 -4.33 13.45 2.59
N ARG A 125 -5.20 13.33 1.58
CA ARG A 125 -4.89 13.78 0.21
C ARG A 125 -4.47 15.25 0.20
N GLY A 126 -5.29 16.15 0.78
CA GLY A 126 -4.93 17.58 0.89
C GLY A 126 -3.67 17.87 1.73
N MET A 127 -3.24 16.98 2.63
CA MET A 127 -1.93 17.10 3.29
C MET A 127 -0.77 16.66 2.37
N HIS A 128 -0.97 15.63 1.55
CA HIS A 128 -0.02 15.20 0.53
C HIS A 128 0.15 16.29 -0.53
N ASP A 129 -0.95 16.82 -1.06
CA ASP A 129 -0.95 17.90 -2.05
C ASP A 129 -0.24 19.17 -1.55
N LEU A 130 -0.46 19.53 -0.27
CA LEU A 130 0.21 20.66 0.37
C LEU A 130 1.73 20.44 0.51
N VAL A 131 2.17 19.23 0.83
CA VAL A 131 3.60 18.89 0.93
C VAL A 131 4.24 18.86 -0.46
N ALA A 132 3.58 18.26 -1.45
CA ALA A 132 4.04 18.23 -2.85
C ALA A 132 4.22 19.65 -3.42
N ARG A 133 3.18 20.50 -3.32
CA ARG A 133 3.22 21.90 -3.80
C ARG A 133 4.27 22.74 -3.05
N ARG A 134 4.51 22.48 -1.75
CA ARG A 134 5.56 23.17 -0.98
C ARG A 134 6.96 22.77 -1.41
N LEU A 135 7.22 21.47 -1.58
CA LEU A 135 8.55 20.98 -1.99
C LEU A 135 8.90 21.38 -3.43
N ALA A 136 7.91 21.47 -4.32
CA ALA A 136 8.10 22.01 -5.67
C ALA A 136 8.37 23.54 -5.68
N ALA A 137 7.81 24.29 -4.73
CA ALA A 137 8.02 25.75 -4.63
C ALA A 137 9.31 26.14 -3.89
N ASP A 138 9.80 25.31 -2.97
CA ASP A 138 11.07 25.49 -2.26
C ASP A 138 11.79 24.14 -2.10
N PRO A 139 12.61 23.74 -3.10
CA PRO A 139 13.44 22.55 -3.03
C PRO A 139 14.47 22.60 -1.88
N THR A 140 14.86 23.78 -1.39
CA THR A 140 15.82 23.86 -0.27
C THR A 140 15.21 23.31 1.03
N SER A 141 13.88 23.35 1.17
CA SER A 141 13.15 22.73 2.29
C SER A 141 13.18 21.19 2.32
N ALA A 142 13.73 20.55 1.27
CA ALA A 142 14.07 19.13 1.26
C ALA A 142 15.40 18.82 1.99
N THR A 143 16.29 19.80 2.11
CA THR A 143 17.67 19.57 2.60
C THR A 143 17.76 19.52 4.13
N CYS A 144 18.60 18.64 4.67
CA CYS A 144 18.80 18.54 6.11
C CYS A 144 19.84 19.59 6.60
N PRO A 145 19.53 20.42 7.62
CA PRO A 145 20.42 21.52 8.06
C PRO A 145 21.82 21.09 8.56
N SER A 146 22.04 19.79 8.80
CA SER A 146 23.31 19.22 9.22
C SER A 146 24.31 18.98 8.07
N GLY A 147 23.91 19.19 6.82
CA GLY A 147 24.71 18.80 5.65
C GLY A 147 24.76 17.28 5.42
N LEU A 148 24.10 16.50 6.27
CA LEU A 148 23.84 15.08 6.03
C LEU A 148 22.78 14.98 4.93
N SER A 149 23.22 14.82 3.68
CA SER A 149 22.36 14.21 2.67
C SER A 149 21.91 12.85 3.20
N LEU A 150 20.62 12.52 3.05
CA LEU A 150 20.12 11.20 3.39
C LEU A 150 20.46 10.14 2.32
N HIS A 151 21.50 10.40 1.50
CA HIS A 151 22.30 9.36 0.89
C HIS A 151 22.85 8.41 1.97
N VAL A 152 22.01 7.48 2.40
CA VAL A 152 22.42 6.09 2.58
C VAL A 152 23.02 5.71 1.23
N ARG A 153 24.33 5.91 1.12
CA ARG A 153 25.12 5.51 -0.05
C ARG A 153 24.94 4.01 -0.15
N ALA A 154 23.99 3.59 -0.98
CA ALA A 154 23.62 2.21 -1.18
C ALA A 154 24.75 1.54 -1.97
N SER A 155 25.84 1.24 -1.27
CA SER A 155 26.92 0.34 -1.67
C SER A 155 26.37 -1.08 -1.73
N CYS A 156 25.37 -1.27 -2.59
CA CYS A 156 24.82 -2.57 -2.91
C CYS A 156 25.98 -3.40 -3.48
N PRO A 157 26.34 -4.55 -2.88
CA PRO A 157 27.49 -5.35 -3.32
C PRO A 157 27.26 -6.04 -4.68
N LEU A 158 26.15 -5.74 -5.35
CA LEU A 158 25.80 -6.15 -6.72
C LEU A 158 25.91 -4.98 -7.73
N GLY A 159 26.32 -3.78 -7.31
CA GLY A 159 26.65 -2.68 -8.22
C GLY A 159 27.99 -2.91 -8.94
N PRO A 160 28.25 -2.22 -10.07
CA PRO A 160 29.52 -2.33 -10.78
C PRO A 160 30.69 -1.85 -9.92
N ALA A 161 31.83 -2.54 -10.07
CA ALA A 161 32.99 -2.41 -9.17
C ALA A 161 33.86 -1.15 -9.41
N ASP A 162 33.51 -0.33 -10.40
CA ASP A 162 34.20 0.92 -10.76
C ASP A 162 33.77 2.12 -9.91
N GLY A 163 32.70 1.98 -9.11
CA GLY A 163 32.21 3.04 -8.22
C GLY A 163 31.48 4.17 -8.93
N ALA A 164 31.32 4.08 -10.26
CA ALA A 164 30.36 4.88 -11.01
C ALA A 164 28.97 4.36 -10.65
N SER A 165 28.17 5.16 -9.95
CA SER A 165 26.80 4.77 -9.64
C SER A 165 25.95 4.80 -10.91
N ALA A 166 25.06 3.82 -11.07
CA ALA A 166 24.10 3.77 -12.17
C ALA A 166 23.10 4.97 -12.17
N TRP A 167 23.15 5.84 -11.15
CA TRP A 167 22.39 7.10 -11.09
C TRP A 167 23.18 8.34 -11.52
N ALA A 168 24.51 8.26 -11.71
CA ALA A 168 25.36 9.43 -11.99
C ALA A 168 25.34 9.92 -13.46
N ALA A 169 24.52 9.32 -14.33
CA ALA A 169 24.56 9.52 -15.78
C ALA A 169 23.18 9.83 -16.39
N VAL A 170 22.35 10.63 -15.70
CA VAL A 170 21.08 11.13 -16.24
C VAL A 170 21.01 12.64 -16.11
N ASP A 171 21.25 13.35 -17.21
CA ASP A 171 20.85 14.75 -17.38
C ASP A 171 19.33 14.81 -17.51
N SER A 172 18.62 14.99 -16.40
CA SER A 172 17.15 15.21 -16.38
C SER A 172 16.71 16.04 -15.18
N GLU A 173 15.50 16.60 -15.26
CA GLU A 173 14.86 17.33 -14.17
C GLU A 173 14.79 16.50 -12.87
N GLU A 174 14.94 17.14 -11.71
CA GLU A 174 14.79 16.46 -10.43
C GLU A 174 13.34 15.98 -10.25
N PRO A 175 13.09 14.69 -9.97
CA PRO A 175 11.74 14.16 -9.86
C PRO A 175 11.01 14.74 -8.65
N PRO A 176 9.68 14.99 -8.75
CA PRO A 176 8.89 15.47 -7.62
C PRO A 176 9.04 14.55 -6.40
N VAL A 177 9.35 15.11 -5.22
CA VAL A 177 9.58 14.29 -4.01
C VAL A 177 8.36 13.41 -3.68
N LEU A 178 7.15 13.95 -3.84
CA LEU A 178 5.90 13.19 -3.74
C LEU A 178 5.36 12.90 -5.14
N ASN A 179 5.65 11.68 -5.61
CA ASN A 179 5.32 11.15 -6.93
C ASN A 179 4.50 9.85 -6.80
N GLN A 180 4.04 9.30 -7.93
CA GLN A 180 3.22 8.09 -7.97
C GLN A 180 3.97 6.87 -7.37
N ARG A 181 5.27 6.72 -7.63
CA ARG A 181 6.13 5.68 -7.02
C ARG A 181 6.19 5.83 -5.50
N ALA A 182 6.38 7.05 -4.98
CA ALA A 182 6.45 7.30 -3.55
C ALA A 182 5.14 6.91 -2.84
N MET A 183 3.99 7.20 -3.45
CA MET A 183 2.68 6.75 -2.95
C MET A 183 2.49 5.23 -3.04
N ALA A 184 2.89 4.60 -4.15
CA ALA A 184 2.79 3.15 -4.34
C ALA A 184 3.66 2.37 -3.34
N VAL A 185 4.91 2.82 -3.11
CA VAL A 185 5.79 2.24 -2.08
C VAL A 185 5.21 2.45 -0.67
N THR A 186 4.59 3.60 -0.40
CA THR A 186 3.85 3.84 0.85
C THR A 186 2.67 2.86 1.01
N GLN A 187 1.91 2.61 -0.06
CA GLN A 187 0.81 1.65 -0.08
C GLN A 187 1.30 0.22 0.23
N VAL A 188 2.40 -0.21 -0.40
CA VAL A 188 3.05 -1.50 -0.10
C VAL A 188 3.52 -1.55 1.36
N ALA A 189 4.04 -0.45 1.91
CA ALA A 189 4.45 -0.42 3.31
C ALA A 189 3.27 -0.57 4.29
N PHE A 190 2.07 -0.08 3.95
CA PHE A 190 0.90 -0.23 4.81
C PHE A 190 0.31 -1.65 4.84
N VAL A 191 0.40 -2.43 3.75
CA VAL A 191 -0.33 -3.72 3.65
C VAL A 191 0.49 -4.90 3.15
N GLY A 192 1.58 -4.65 2.41
CA GLY A 192 2.35 -5.67 1.69
C GLY A 192 2.93 -6.78 2.58
N LEU A 193 3.60 -6.43 3.68
CA LEU A 193 4.14 -7.45 4.60
C LEU A 193 3.03 -8.31 5.25
N PHE A 194 1.87 -7.72 5.54
CA PHE A 194 0.74 -8.47 6.09
C PHE A 194 0.14 -9.45 5.07
N ILE A 195 0.09 -9.10 3.78
CA ILE A 195 -0.36 -9.99 2.70
C ILE A 195 0.67 -11.09 2.43
N LEU A 196 1.96 -10.74 2.33
CA LEU A 196 3.02 -11.68 1.96
C LEU A 196 3.38 -12.68 3.07
N ALA A 197 3.13 -12.32 4.34
CA ALA A 197 3.52 -13.14 5.49
C ALA A 197 2.59 -12.99 6.72
N PRO A 198 1.25 -13.16 6.58
CA PRO A 198 0.30 -12.91 7.68
C PRO A 198 0.61 -13.70 8.95
N GLY A 199 1.08 -14.95 8.79
CA GLY A 199 1.52 -15.80 9.90
C GLY A 199 2.73 -15.26 10.69
N CYS A 200 3.62 -14.49 10.07
CA CYS A 200 4.73 -13.83 10.79
C CYS A 200 4.25 -12.70 11.71
N PHE A 201 3.05 -12.18 11.47
CA PHE A 201 2.37 -11.17 12.30
C PHE A 201 1.26 -11.78 13.16
N GLY A 202 1.21 -13.13 13.27
CA GLY A 202 0.25 -13.88 14.09
C GLY A 202 -1.14 -14.07 13.47
N ALA A 203 -1.39 -13.58 12.26
CA ALA A 203 -2.68 -13.62 11.59
C ALA A 203 -2.97 -14.98 10.90
N HIS A 204 -2.72 -16.08 11.62
CA HIS A 204 -2.77 -17.45 11.09
C HIS A 204 -4.14 -17.94 10.59
N CYS A 205 -5.22 -17.21 10.91
CA CYS A 205 -6.59 -17.58 10.56
C CYS A 205 -7.13 -16.83 9.32
N VAL A 206 -6.34 -15.93 8.73
CA VAL A 206 -6.73 -15.13 7.55
C VAL A 206 -6.61 -15.99 6.29
N THR A 207 -7.65 -16.02 5.46
CA THR A 207 -7.68 -16.84 4.23
C THR A 207 -7.24 -16.03 2.99
N GLU A 208 -6.92 -16.71 1.89
CA GLU A 208 -6.58 -16.04 0.62
C GLU A 208 -7.68 -15.06 0.15
N ASP A 209 -8.96 -15.44 0.26
CA ASP A 209 -10.10 -14.55 0.01
C ASP A 209 -10.06 -13.26 0.87
N ASP A 210 -9.60 -13.37 2.12
CA ASP A 210 -9.51 -12.26 3.07
C ASP A 210 -8.34 -11.33 2.73
N LEU A 211 -7.22 -11.90 2.27
CA LEU A 211 -6.09 -11.15 1.72
C LEU A 211 -6.48 -10.45 0.42
N GLU A 212 -7.12 -11.14 -0.52
CA GLU A 212 -7.65 -10.52 -1.75
C GLU A 212 -8.65 -9.40 -1.42
N ALA A 213 -9.46 -9.55 -0.36
CA ALA A 213 -10.40 -8.51 0.07
C ALA A 213 -9.70 -7.30 0.71
N LEU A 214 -8.62 -7.52 1.46
CA LEU A 214 -7.79 -6.46 2.03
C LEU A 214 -6.99 -5.71 0.94
N VAL A 215 -6.46 -6.42 -0.05
CA VAL A 215 -5.90 -5.84 -1.30
C VAL A 215 -6.95 -4.97 -1.98
N TYR A 216 -8.17 -5.47 -2.14
CA TYR A 216 -9.25 -4.71 -2.78
C TYR A 216 -9.62 -3.43 -2.03
N VAL A 217 -9.58 -3.43 -0.69
CA VAL A 217 -9.71 -2.20 0.11
C VAL A 217 -8.57 -1.25 -0.17
N TRP A 218 -7.31 -1.70 -0.11
CA TRP A 218 -6.16 -0.84 -0.34
C TRP A 218 -6.05 -0.31 -1.76
N TRP A 219 -6.54 -1.05 -2.76
CA TRP A 219 -6.71 -0.57 -4.14
C TRP A 219 -7.60 0.66 -4.19
N VAL A 220 -8.81 0.58 -3.63
CA VAL A 220 -9.78 1.67 -3.56
C VAL A 220 -9.22 2.87 -2.76
N LEU A 221 -8.56 2.61 -1.63
CA LEU A 221 -7.94 3.67 -0.82
C LEU A 221 -6.80 4.38 -1.58
N GLY A 222 -5.98 3.65 -2.35
CA GLY A 222 -4.95 4.22 -3.21
C GLY A 222 -5.53 5.20 -4.24
N GLY A 223 -6.58 4.79 -4.96
CA GLY A 223 -7.28 5.67 -5.90
C GLY A 223 -7.88 6.91 -5.24
N ALA A 224 -8.50 6.75 -4.07
CA ALA A 224 -9.03 7.88 -3.30
C ALA A 224 -7.92 8.87 -2.85
N LEU A 225 -6.74 8.35 -2.52
CA LEU A 225 -5.55 9.12 -2.11
C LEU A 225 -4.74 9.73 -3.28
N GLY A 226 -5.15 9.54 -4.54
CA GLY A 226 -4.50 10.14 -5.72
C GLY A 226 -3.44 9.27 -6.42
N VAL A 227 -3.47 7.95 -6.18
CA VAL A 227 -2.66 6.97 -6.92
C VAL A 227 -3.39 6.54 -8.19
N GLN A 228 -2.77 6.74 -9.36
CA GLN A 228 -3.30 6.32 -10.65
C GLN A 228 -3.40 4.80 -10.72
N ASP A 229 -4.44 4.26 -11.37
CA ASP A 229 -4.74 2.82 -11.39
C ASP A 229 -3.55 1.96 -11.87
N ARG A 230 -2.81 2.45 -12.89
CA ARG A 230 -1.58 1.83 -13.42
C ARG A 230 -0.39 1.79 -12.45
N TYR A 231 -0.36 2.64 -11.43
CA TYR A 231 0.71 2.70 -10.42
C TYR A 231 0.22 2.23 -9.04
N ASN A 232 -1.03 1.79 -8.95
CA ASN A 232 -1.63 1.31 -7.71
C ASN A 232 -1.10 -0.10 -7.40
N ALA A 233 -0.36 -0.25 -6.30
CA ALA A 233 0.29 -1.51 -5.93
C ALA A 233 -0.68 -2.61 -5.50
N CYS A 234 -1.97 -2.29 -5.40
CA CYS A 234 -3.07 -3.24 -5.20
C CYS A 234 -3.97 -3.38 -6.46
N GLY A 235 -3.51 -2.86 -7.61
CA GLY A 235 -4.16 -3.00 -8.92
C GLY A 235 -4.05 -4.42 -9.50
N GLY A 236 -4.38 -4.58 -10.79
CA GLY A 236 -4.33 -5.87 -11.50
C GLY A 236 -5.39 -6.90 -11.10
N TRP A 237 -6.24 -6.59 -10.12
CA TRP A 237 -7.33 -7.48 -9.70
C TRP A 237 -8.51 -7.51 -10.70
N LYS A 238 -8.70 -6.45 -11.50
CA LYS A 238 -9.89 -6.25 -12.35
C LYS A 238 -9.99 -7.33 -13.44
N GLU A 239 -8.88 -7.60 -14.10
CA GLU A 239 -8.70 -8.56 -15.19
C GLU A 239 -9.25 -9.94 -14.78
N ASN A 240 -8.96 -10.34 -13.54
CA ASN A 240 -9.30 -11.66 -13.02
C ASN A 240 -10.76 -11.79 -12.54
N ILE A 241 -11.53 -10.71 -12.36
CA ILE A 241 -12.92 -10.80 -11.84
C ILE A 241 -13.84 -11.56 -12.81
N GLN A 242 -13.81 -11.20 -14.10
CA GLN A 242 -14.73 -11.82 -15.08
C GLN A 242 -14.30 -13.24 -15.41
N GLU A 243 -12.99 -13.52 -15.42
CA GLU A 243 -12.44 -14.85 -15.63
C GLU A 243 -12.72 -15.78 -14.43
N LYS A 244 -12.46 -15.34 -13.18
CA LYS A 244 -12.85 -16.10 -11.97
C LYS A 244 -14.35 -16.31 -11.86
N LYS A 245 -15.19 -15.33 -12.23
CA LYS A 245 -16.66 -15.51 -12.29
C LYS A 245 -17.07 -16.56 -13.33
N THR A 246 -16.47 -16.52 -14.52
CA THR A 246 -16.75 -17.49 -15.60
C THR A 246 -16.26 -18.89 -15.24
N LEU A 247 -15.06 -19.01 -14.66
CA LEU A 247 -14.52 -20.26 -14.13
C LEU A 247 -15.38 -20.83 -13.00
N ALA A 248 -15.86 -20.01 -12.06
CA ALA A 248 -16.74 -20.45 -10.97
C ALA A 248 -18.13 -20.88 -11.46
N GLN A 249 -18.66 -20.26 -12.52
CA GLN A 249 -19.93 -20.66 -13.14
C GLN A 249 -19.79 -21.95 -13.96
N ASN A 250 -18.68 -22.12 -14.68
CA ASN A 250 -18.40 -23.31 -15.50
C ASN A 250 -17.97 -24.52 -14.65
N ASN A 251 -17.23 -24.33 -13.56
CA ASN A 251 -16.77 -25.40 -12.67
C ASN A 251 -17.85 -25.91 -11.68
N LYS A 252 -19.11 -26.00 -12.13
CA LYS A 252 -20.15 -26.82 -11.47
C LYS A 252 -19.93 -28.34 -11.69
N ILE A 253 -18.66 -28.77 -11.76
CA ILE A 253 -18.26 -30.15 -12.02
C ILE A 253 -17.64 -30.75 -10.77
N LYS A 254 -18.48 -31.45 -9.99
CA LYS A 254 -18.15 -32.44 -8.97
C LYS A 254 -17.05 -32.04 -7.97
N LEU A 255 -17.49 -31.49 -6.83
CA LEU A 255 -16.77 -31.65 -5.56
C LEU A 255 -16.46 -33.13 -5.34
N ARG A 256 -15.19 -33.52 -5.55
CA ARG A 256 -14.72 -34.90 -5.35
C ARG A 256 -14.51 -35.12 -3.86
N THR A 257 -15.58 -35.47 -3.16
CA THR A 257 -15.59 -35.74 -1.71
C THR A 257 -14.59 -36.84 -1.37
N ASN A 258 -13.43 -36.47 -0.83
CA ASN A 258 -12.43 -37.43 -0.38
C ASN A 258 -12.98 -38.23 0.81
N PRO A 259 -13.14 -39.57 0.70
CA PRO A 259 -13.71 -40.38 1.77
C PRO A 259 -12.89 -40.33 3.08
N GLU A 260 -11.59 -40.05 3.01
CA GLU A 260 -10.71 -40.05 4.20
C GLU A 260 -11.02 -38.93 5.19
N ILE A 261 -11.63 -37.82 4.76
CA ILE A 261 -12.01 -36.69 5.63
C ILE A 261 -13.08 -37.11 6.68
N LYS A 262 -13.83 -38.19 6.41
CA LYS A 262 -14.75 -38.80 7.39
C LYS A 262 -14.06 -39.57 8.52
N SER A 263 -12.76 -39.85 8.46
CA SER A 263 -12.03 -40.49 9.56
C SER A 263 -11.75 -39.51 10.70
N TYR A 264 -11.16 -38.36 10.39
CA TYR A 264 -10.78 -37.33 11.35
C TYR A 264 -11.97 -36.68 12.08
N THR A 265 -13.13 -36.60 11.43
CA THR A 265 -14.34 -36.00 12.01
C THR A 265 -15.13 -36.94 12.91
N LYS A 266 -14.79 -38.25 12.99
CA LYS A 266 -15.56 -39.23 13.77
C LYS A 266 -15.01 -39.50 15.17
N ASN A 267 -13.73 -39.22 15.43
CA ASN A 267 -13.05 -39.54 16.69
C ASN A 267 -12.97 -38.33 17.65
N LYS A 268 -14.06 -37.55 17.79
CA LYS A 268 -14.17 -36.50 18.81
C LYS A 268 -15.42 -36.59 19.71
N HIS A 269 -16.03 -37.76 19.77
CA HIS A 269 -16.79 -38.20 20.94
C HIS A 269 -15.97 -39.24 21.70
N ILE A 270 -15.26 -38.78 22.73
CA ILE A 270 -14.83 -39.59 23.88
C ILE A 270 -15.30 -38.80 25.10
N GLU A 271 -15.98 -39.49 26.01
CA GLU A 271 -16.59 -38.92 27.21
C GLU A 271 -15.53 -38.74 28.30
N ASN A 272 -15.55 -37.57 28.96
CA ASN A 272 -15.33 -37.30 30.40
C ASN A 272 -15.13 -35.78 30.59
#